data_AF-A0A975HA99-F1
#
_entry.id   AF-A0A975HA99-F1
#
_cell.length_a   1.000
_cell.length_b   1.000
_cell.length_c   1.000
_cell.angle_alpha   90.00
_cell.angle_beta   90.00
_cell.angle_gamma   90.00
#
_symmetry.space_group_name_H-M   'P 1'
#
loop_
_entity.id
_entity.type
_entity.pdbx_description
1 polymer ?
#
loop_
_entity_poly.entity_id
_entity_poly.type
_entity_poly.pdbx_seq_one_letter_code
_entity_poly.pdbx_strand_id
1 'polypeptide(L)'
;MSLRLTEPLAERDAGMLNALQLAYLGDSVWETVVRDTLVHRGLNVHHMHRSCVEYVNAAAQASFLEMILPETDEREQEIIRRGRNAHARHPAPKNQELGDYSAATGFEALIGFLYITGREDRILQFAGMIIGGNGDG
;
A
#
# COMPACT_ATOMS: atom_id res chain seq x y z
N MET A 1 -6.09 17.73 -6.61
CA MET A 1 -6.05 18.40 -5.30
C MET A 1 -5.65 17.34 -4.28
N SER A 2 -4.55 17.55 -3.55
CA SER A 2 -4.04 16.57 -2.57
C SER A 2 -4.55 16.88 -1.17
N LEU A 3 -4.71 15.86 -0.32
CA LEU A 3 -5.05 16.00 1.12
C LEU A 3 -3.82 16.33 1.99
N ARG A 4 -2.67 16.65 1.38
CA ARG A 4 -1.45 17.04 2.12
C ARG A 4 -1.51 18.49 2.62
N LEU A 5 -1.17 18.66 3.89
CA LEU A 5 -0.89 19.98 4.50
C LEU A 5 0.54 20.45 4.20
N THR A 6 1.47 19.52 3.98
CA THR A 6 2.88 19.78 3.74
C THR A 6 3.25 19.62 2.27
N GLU A 7 4.28 20.33 1.84
CA GLU A 7 4.84 20.17 0.51
C GLU A 7 5.38 18.74 0.28
N PRO A 8 5.28 18.21 -0.95
CA PRO A 8 5.90 16.94 -1.30
C PRO A 8 7.41 16.94 -1.06
N LEU A 9 7.94 15.84 -0.55
CA LEU A 9 9.37 15.64 -0.43
C LEU A 9 9.98 15.27 -1.79
N ALA A 10 11.23 15.70 -2.03
CA ALA A 10 12.00 15.17 -3.14
C ALA A 10 12.20 13.65 -2.96
N GLU A 11 12.18 12.88 -4.05
CA GLU A 11 12.32 11.42 -4.01
C GLU A 11 13.60 10.94 -3.31
N ARG A 12 14.67 11.74 -3.40
CA ARG A 12 15.92 11.49 -2.69
C ARG A 12 15.69 11.48 -1.18
N ASP A 13 15.06 12.52 -0.66
CA ASP A 13 14.86 12.73 0.78
C ASP A 13 13.81 11.76 1.33
N ALA A 14 12.70 11.57 0.61
CA ALA A 14 11.69 10.58 0.94
C ALA A 14 12.28 9.17 1.01
N GLY A 15 13.18 8.84 0.08
CA GLY A 15 13.90 7.57 0.11
C GLY A 15 14.92 7.47 1.24
N MET A 16 15.27 8.52 1.99
CA MET A 16 16.14 8.36 3.18
C MET A 16 15.34 8.07 4.45
N LEU A 17 14.00 8.16 4.41
CA LEU A 17 13.13 7.89 5.56
C LEU A 17 13.17 6.42 5.99
N ASN A 18 12.78 6.17 7.24
CA ASN A 18 12.64 4.81 7.73
C ASN A 18 11.49 4.11 6.98
N ALA A 19 11.74 2.90 6.49
CA ALA A 19 10.74 2.16 5.72
C ALA A 19 9.46 1.85 6.52
N LEU A 20 9.55 1.68 7.84
CA LEU A 20 8.38 1.51 8.71
C LEU A 20 7.59 2.82 8.88
N GLN A 21 8.24 3.99 8.81
CA GLN A 21 7.53 5.27 8.82
C GLN A 21 6.75 5.46 7.51
N LEU A 22 7.35 5.07 6.39
CA LEU A 22 6.67 5.06 5.10
C LEU A 22 5.50 4.07 5.10
N ALA A 23 5.72 2.85 5.59
CA ALA A 23 4.66 1.84 5.70
C ALA A 23 3.50 2.31 6.59
N TYR A 24 3.81 2.90 7.75
CA TYR A 24 2.81 3.47 8.65
C TYR A 24 1.91 4.50 7.95
N LEU A 25 2.47 5.39 7.14
CA LEU A 25 1.69 6.35 6.36
C LEU A 25 0.93 5.66 5.22
N GLY A 26 1.59 4.74 4.52
CA GLY A 26 1.06 4.05 3.36
C GLY A 26 -0.15 3.17 3.66
N ASP A 27 -0.20 2.52 4.83
CA ASP A 27 -1.35 1.75 5.30
C ASP A 27 -2.63 2.62 5.35
N SER A 28 -2.55 3.79 5.98
CA SER A 28 -3.67 4.74 6.05
C SER A 28 -4.08 5.28 4.67
N VAL A 29 -3.11 5.53 3.79
CA VAL A 29 -3.38 5.99 2.42
C VAL A 29 -4.07 4.90 1.60
N TRP A 30 -3.59 3.66 1.67
CA TRP A 30 -4.18 2.54 0.97
C TRP A 30 -5.61 2.26 1.46
N GLU A 31 -5.82 2.23 2.77
CA GLU A 31 -7.16 2.04 3.35
C GLU A 31 -8.12 3.16 2.90
N THR A 32 -7.64 4.40 2.80
CA THR A 32 -8.45 5.53 2.28
C THR A 32 -8.86 5.30 0.82
N VAL A 33 -7.93 4.90 -0.05
CA VAL A 33 -8.21 4.60 -1.46
C VAL A 33 -9.23 3.47 -1.61
N VAL A 34 -9.10 2.40 -0.81
CA VAL A 34 -10.04 1.28 -0.79
C VAL A 34 -11.42 1.75 -0.34
N ARG A 35 -11.51 2.48 0.77
CA ARG A 35 -12.79 2.96 1.32
C ARG A 35 -13.50 3.94 0.38
N ASP A 36 -12.74 4.83 -0.25
CA ASP A 36 -13.24 5.74 -1.29
C ASP A 36 -13.86 4.92 -2.44
N THR A 37 -13.16 3.88 -2.92
CA THR A 37 -13.71 3.03 -3.98
C THR A 37 -14.97 2.26 -3.54
N LEU A 38 -15.01 1.76 -2.30
CA LEU A 38 -16.13 0.98 -1.79
C LEU A 38 -17.40 1.82 -1.54
N VAL A 39 -17.27 3.11 -1.20
CA VAL A 39 -18.44 3.98 -0.98
C VAL A 39 -19.29 4.13 -2.24
N HIS A 40 -18.65 4.05 -3.40
CA HIS A 40 -19.31 4.13 -4.70
C HIS A 40 -20.04 2.85 -5.11
N ARG A 41 -19.90 1.73 -4.38
CA ARG A 41 -20.51 0.43 -4.71
C ARG A 41 -21.94 0.23 -4.17
N GLY A 42 -22.52 1.24 -3.50
CA GLY A 42 -23.90 1.15 -2.97
C GLY A 42 -24.08 0.12 -1.83
N LEU A 43 -23.00 -0.29 -1.18
CA LEU A 43 -23.01 -1.24 -0.07
C LEU A 43 -23.42 -0.55 1.24
N ASN A 44 -24.07 -1.30 2.15
CA ASN A 44 -24.23 -0.83 3.53
C ASN A 44 -22.88 -0.85 4.27
N VAL A 45 -22.76 -0.09 5.36
CA VAL A 45 -21.51 0.08 6.13
C VAL A 45 -20.93 -1.26 6.61
N HIS A 46 -21.77 -2.22 6.99
CA HIS A 46 -21.30 -3.54 7.44
C HIS A 46 -20.64 -4.32 6.30
N HIS A 47 -21.23 -4.31 5.11
CA HIS A 47 -20.66 -4.94 3.93
C HIS A 47 -19.42 -4.20 3.44
N MET A 48 -19.41 -2.86 3.46
CA MET A 48 -18.21 -2.08 3.16
C MET A 48 -17.04 -2.44 4.07
N HIS A 49 -17.27 -2.61 5.38
CA HIS A 49 -16.21 -2.99 6.30
C HIS A 49 -15.63 -4.37 5.97
N ARG A 50 -16.49 -5.37 5.69
CA ARG A 50 -16.01 -6.71 5.30
C ARG A 50 -15.22 -6.67 3.99
N SER A 51 -15.72 -5.99 2.96
CA SER A 51 -14.98 -5.83 1.71
C SER A 51 -13.67 -5.06 1.91
N CYS A 52 -13.64 -4.05 2.77
CA CYS A 52 -12.41 -3.32 3.08
C CYS A 52 -11.34 -4.25 3.67
N VAL A 53 -11.72 -5.13 4.61
CA VAL A 53 -10.80 -6.12 5.21
C VAL A 53 -10.17 -7.03 4.16
N GLU A 54 -10.89 -7.39 3.10
CA GLU A 54 -10.37 -8.20 1.98
C GLU A 54 -9.24 -7.51 1.20
N TYR A 55 -9.17 -6.18 1.20
CA TYR A 55 -8.10 -5.42 0.54
C TYR A 55 -6.98 -4.94 1.46
N VAL A 56 -7.22 -4.83 2.78
CA VAL A 56 -6.24 -4.24 3.71
C VAL A 56 -5.50 -5.27 4.57
N ASN A 57 -5.90 -6.54 4.56
CA ASN A 57 -5.17 -7.58 5.29
C ASN A 57 -3.80 -7.91 4.65
N ALA A 58 -2.85 -8.37 5.46
CA ALA A 58 -1.48 -8.60 5.03
C ALA A 58 -1.34 -9.60 3.86
N ALA A 59 -2.13 -10.68 3.85
CA ALA A 59 -2.09 -11.67 2.78
C ALA A 59 -2.55 -11.07 1.43
N ALA A 60 -3.64 -10.29 1.45
CA ALA A 60 -4.10 -9.58 0.27
C ALA A 60 -3.05 -8.58 -0.24
N GLN A 61 -2.48 -7.76 0.65
CA GLN A 61 -1.44 -6.81 0.28
C GLN A 61 -0.17 -7.49 -0.27
N ALA A 62 0.18 -8.68 0.25
CA ALA A 62 1.27 -9.49 -0.29
C ALA A 62 0.99 -9.90 -1.74
N SER A 63 -0.22 -10.41 -2.02
CA SER A 63 -0.64 -10.75 -3.39
C SER A 63 -0.70 -9.53 -4.31
N PHE A 64 -1.15 -8.37 -3.82
CA PHE A 64 -1.19 -7.13 -4.58
C PHE A 64 0.21 -6.65 -4.95
N LEU A 65 1.18 -6.80 -4.04
CA LEU A 65 2.56 -6.47 -4.33
C LEU A 65 3.12 -7.33 -5.47
N GLU A 66 2.83 -8.64 -5.47
CA GLU A 66 3.21 -9.53 -6.58
C GLU A 66 2.61 -9.10 -7.91
N MET A 67 1.35 -8.64 -7.89
CA MET A 67 0.65 -8.15 -9.07
C MET A 67 1.28 -6.88 -9.66
N ILE A 68 1.66 -5.91 -8.82
CA ILE A 68 2.20 -4.62 -9.31
C ILE A 68 3.71 -4.65 -9.57
N LEU A 69 4.45 -5.59 -8.98
CA LEU A 69 5.90 -5.69 -9.08
C LEU A 69 6.45 -5.58 -10.53
N PRO A 70 5.86 -6.24 -11.55
CA PRO A 70 6.32 -6.13 -12.93
C PRO A 70 6.25 -4.71 -13.51
N GLU A 71 5.35 -3.87 -12.98
CA GLU A 71 5.15 -2.50 -13.45
C GLU A 71 5.99 -1.47 -12.69
N THR A 72 6.76 -1.90 -11.67
CA THR A 72 7.54 -0.99 -10.81
C THR A 72 8.86 -0.55 -11.42
N ASP A 73 9.22 0.71 -11.22
CA ASP A 73 10.54 1.25 -11.57
C ASP A 73 11.63 0.85 -10.54
N GLU A 74 12.90 1.10 -10.86
CA GLU A 74 14.03 0.73 -9.98
C GLU A 74 13.95 1.38 -8.59
N ARG A 75 13.44 2.61 -8.50
CA ARG A 75 13.33 3.34 -7.24
C ARG A 75 12.20 2.77 -6.40
N GLU A 76 11.06 2.49 -7.02
CA GLU A 76 9.92 1.81 -6.39
C GLU A 76 10.34 0.43 -5.84
N GLN A 77 11.09 -0.36 -6.62
CA GLN A 77 11.63 -1.65 -6.18
C GLN A 77 12.60 -1.53 -4.99
N GLU A 78 13.43 -0.49 -4.95
CA GLU A 78 14.32 -0.23 -3.82
C GLU A 78 13.54 0.02 -2.52
N ILE A 79 12.48 0.83 -2.59
CA ILE A 79 11.59 1.12 -1.45
C ILE A 79 10.89 -0.16 -0.98
N ILE A 80 10.33 -0.94 -1.91
CA ILE A 80 9.69 -2.24 -1.60
C ILE A 80 10.65 -3.15 -0.85
N ARG A 81 11.87 -3.33 -1.38
CA ARG A 81 12.89 -4.19 -0.77
C ARG A 81 13.23 -3.74 0.65
N ARG A 82 13.28 -2.43 0.90
CA ARG A 82 13.56 -1.89 2.24
C ARG A 82 12.39 -2.09 3.20
N GLY A 83 11.15 -1.93 2.76
CA GLY A 83 9.95 -2.26 3.54
C GLY A 83 9.95 -3.73 3.98
N ARG A 84 10.16 -4.65 3.02
CA ARG A 84 10.27 -6.09 3.29
C ARG A 84 11.31 -6.42 4.35
N ASN A 85 12.50 -5.81 4.25
CA ASN A 85 13.61 -6.07 5.18
C ASN A 85 13.44 -5.40 6.55
N ALA A 86 12.62 -4.35 6.66
CA ALA A 86 12.39 -3.66 7.93
C ALA A 86 11.52 -4.50 8.88
N HIS A 87 10.50 -5.19 8.35
CA HIS A 87 9.63 -6.05 9.16
C HIS A 87 10.33 -7.34 9.62
N ALA A 88 11.30 -7.86 8.86
CA ALA A 88 12.07 -9.05 9.25
C ALA A 88 12.81 -8.91 10.62
N ARG A 89 12.86 -7.70 11.18
CA ARG A 89 13.47 -7.39 12.48
C ARG A 89 12.48 -7.36 13.67
N HIS A 90 11.18 -7.55 13.43
CA HIS A 90 10.14 -7.58 14.47
C HIS A 90 9.45 -8.95 14.54
N PRO A 91 9.17 -9.48 15.75
CA PRO A 91 8.55 -10.81 15.89
C PRO A 91 7.12 -10.81 15.37
N ALA A 92 6.81 -11.69 14.42
CA ALA A 92 5.46 -11.88 13.91
C ALA A 92 4.54 -12.54 14.97
N PRO A 93 3.23 -12.25 14.95
CA PRO A 93 2.24 -12.98 15.73
C PRO A 93 2.27 -14.48 15.39
N LYS A 94 2.06 -15.34 16.40
CA LYS A 94 2.31 -16.80 16.37
C LYS A 94 1.60 -17.64 15.28
N ASN A 95 0.71 -17.07 14.46
CA ASN A 95 -0.19 -17.83 13.57
C ASN A 95 -0.26 -17.28 12.12
N GLN A 96 0.69 -16.46 11.66
CA GLN A 96 0.67 -15.91 10.30
C GLN A 96 2.03 -16.06 9.61
N GLU A 97 2.02 -16.24 8.30
CA GLU A 97 3.25 -16.44 7.53
C GLU A 97 4.09 -15.16 7.57
N LEU A 98 5.34 -15.30 8.04
CA LEU A 98 6.28 -14.19 8.18
C LEU A 98 6.52 -13.46 6.84
N GLY A 99 6.36 -14.19 5.73
CA GLY A 99 6.49 -13.69 4.36
C GLY A 99 5.41 -12.67 4.00
N ASP A 100 4.15 -12.92 4.36
CA ASP A 100 3.01 -12.04 4.05
C ASP A 100 3.17 -10.68 4.71
N TYR A 101 3.58 -10.64 5.98
CA TYR A 101 3.84 -9.38 6.68
C TYR A 101 4.98 -8.57 6.06
N SER A 102 6.07 -9.26 5.71
CA SER A 102 7.21 -8.63 5.05
C SER A 102 6.78 -8.03 3.70
N ALA A 103 6.04 -8.79 2.90
CA ALA A 103 5.50 -8.33 1.62
C ALA A 103 4.52 -7.17 1.79
N ALA A 104 3.55 -7.26 2.69
CA ALA A 104 2.61 -6.19 3.02
C ALA A 104 3.34 -4.90 3.43
N THR A 105 4.33 -4.99 4.33
CA THR A 105 5.15 -3.83 4.72
C THR A 105 5.88 -3.21 3.53
N GLY A 106 6.33 -4.04 2.57
CA GLY A 106 6.93 -3.57 1.32
C GLY A 106 5.94 -2.80 0.45
N PHE A 107 4.70 -3.27 0.37
CA PHE A 107 3.62 -2.59 -0.33
C PHE A 107 3.26 -1.26 0.33
N GLU A 108 3.01 -1.26 1.64
CA GLU A 108 2.69 -0.06 2.41
C GLU A 108 3.82 0.98 2.29
N ALA A 109 5.08 0.55 2.39
CA ALA A 109 6.22 1.45 2.23
C ALA A 109 6.26 2.12 0.85
N LEU A 110 5.90 1.39 -0.21
CA LEU A 110 5.76 1.94 -1.56
C LEU A 110 4.64 2.99 -1.61
N ILE A 111 3.45 2.67 -1.10
CA ILE A 111 2.31 3.59 -1.08
C ILE A 111 2.66 4.87 -0.31
N GLY A 112 3.30 4.74 0.86
CA GLY A 112 3.75 5.88 1.66
C GLY A 112 4.79 6.74 0.95
N PHE A 113 5.74 6.12 0.25
CA PHE A 113 6.74 6.83 -0.56
C PHE A 113 6.10 7.63 -1.70
N LEU A 114 5.19 7.00 -2.46
CA LEU A 114 4.49 7.68 -3.55
C LEU A 114 3.65 8.84 -3.02
N TYR A 115 2.99 8.65 -1.88
CA TYR A 115 2.17 9.71 -1.27
C TYR A 115 3.04 10.85 -0.77
N ILE A 116 4.14 10.60 -0.07
CA ILE A 116 4.95 11.71 0.48
C ILE A 116 5.74 12.46 -0.60
N THR A 117 5.95 11.84 -1.77
CA THR A 117 6.60 12.46 -2.95
C THR A 117 5.63 13.13 -3.92
N GLY A 118 4.33 13.07 -3.66
CA GLY A 118 3.32 13.71 -4.51
C GLY A 118 2.96 12.95 -5.78
N ARG A 119 3.22 11.64 -5.81
CA ARG A 119 2.91 10.73 -6.92
C ARG A 119 1.58 10.01 -6.70
N GLU A 120 0.51 10.71 -6.31
CA GLU A 120 -0.82 10.08 -6.12
C GLU A 120 -1.34 9.43 -7.40
N ASP A 121 -1.09 10.00 -8.58
CA ASP A 121 -1.51 9.41 -9.85
C ASP A 121 -0.94 7.98 -10.02
N ARG A 122 0.28 7.74 -9.50
CA ARG A 122 0.92 6.42 -9.51
C ARG A 122 0.26 5.46 -8.50
N ILE A 123 -0.17 5.96 -7.34
CA ILE A 123 -0.98 5.17 -6.38
C ILE A 123 -2.30 4.75 -7.05
N LEU A 124 -2.98 5.69 -7.71
CA LEU A 124 -4.24 5.42 -8.39
C LEU A 124 -4.08 4.44 -9.56
N GLN A 125 -2.95 4.47 -10.28
CA GLN A 125 -2.63 3.48 -11.30
C GLN A 125 -2.54 2.06 -10.70
N PHE A 126 -1.77 1.87 -9.62
CA PHE A 126 -1.67 0.57 -8.95
C PHE A 126 -3.01 0.14 -8.34
N ALA A 127 -3.75 1.06 -7.74
CA ALA A 127 -5.09 0.79 -7.22
C ALA A 127 -6.05 0.34 -8.34
N GLY A 128 -5.98 0.97 -9.51
CA GLY A 128 -6.75 0.57 -10.69
C GLY A 128 -6.44 -0.85 -11.16
N MET A 129 -5.17 -1.26 -11.15
CA MET A 129 -4.78 -2.64 -11.46
C MET A 129 -5.33 -3.64 -10.43
N ILE A 130 -5.18 -3.33 -9.14
CA ILE A 130 -5.57 -4.21 -8.03
C ILE A 130 -7.09 -4.34 -7.90
N ILE A 131 -7.80 -3.21 -7.98
CA ILE A 131 -9.24 -3.18 -7.74
C ILE A 131 -10.01 -3.45 -9.03
N GLY A 132 -9.55 -2.94 -10.17
CA GLY A 132 -10.15 -3.16 -11.48
C GLY A 132 -9.91 -4.58 -12.03
N GLY A 133 -8.79 -5.22 -11.69
CA GLY A 133 -8.54 -6.62 -12.04
C GLY A 133 -9.42 -7.65 -11.32
N ASN A 134 -10.18 -7.22 -10.31
CA ASN A 134 -10.99 -8.08 -9.44
C ASN A 134 -12.52 -7.98 -9.70
N GLY A 135 -12.96 -7.41 -10.83
CA GLY A 135 -14.38 -7.47 -11.19
C GLY A 135 -14.83 -6.51 -12.29
N ASP A 136 -14.71 -6.97 -13.53
CA ASP A 136 -15.76 -6.83 -14.56
C ASP A 136 -16.10 -8.25 -15.04
N GLY A 137 -16.98 -8.92 -14.30
CA GLY A 137 -17.53 -10.26 -14.56
C GLY A 137 -18.83 -10.44 -13.82
#